data_AF-A0A2V5MFN5-F1
#
_entry.id   AF-A0A2V5MFN5-F1
#
_cell.length_a   1.000
_cell.length_b   1.000
_cell.length_c   1.000
_cell.angle_alpha   90.00
_cell.angle_beta   90.00
_cell.angle_gamma   90.00
#
_symmetry.space_group_name_H-M   'P 1'
#
loop_
_entity.id
_entity.type
_entity.pdbx_description
1 polymer ?
#
loop_
_entity_poly.entity_id
_entity_poly.type
_entity_poly.pdbx_seq_one_letter_code
_entity_poly.pdbx_strand_id
1 'polypeptide(L)'
;DNPIRVQSMITCDTMDTEASIQQTIELADAGCEIVRITAPSVKDARNLEHIVKGLRERGCNVPTVADIHFKPDAAMEAAKWVEKVRINPGNYADSKKFVIREYTDEQYAAELARIRERFSPLVNFCKQRGIAMRIGTNHGSLSDRILNRYGDTPLGMVESALEFARIAREVDYHDFVFSMKASNPKIMIAAYRLLVARLTELGPDWNYPLHLGVTEAGEGEDARIKSAIGIGSLLADGIGDTIRVSLTEDSPHEIPVAKALIESIQKRSNAQRPTPNAQLSFDPFSYQRRATETISVAGIGSSAVASAKADDPGQQVNLGGTELIRVIVGQTNFDKIAHKINKMGDYKPEIVYENSKVAEVDPLDEGAIAKIKGPLTATALDDWGQSPPPRIFSRRF
;
A
#
# COMPACT_ATOMS: atom_id res chain seq x y z
N ASP A 1 -14.12 8.82 20.45
CA ASP A 1 -14.87 10.05 20.76
C ASP A 1 -14.13 11.36 20.44
N ASN A 2 -13.02 11.32 19.71
CA ASN A 2 -12.35 12.53 19.20
C ASN A 2 -12.69 12.76 17.72
N PRO A 3 -12.76 14.02 17.24
CA PRO A 3 -12.91 14.29 15.82
C PRO A 3 -11.61 13.94 15.07
N ILE A 4 -11.76 13.65 13.78
CA ILE A 4 -10.64 13.40 12.87
C ILE A 4 -9.85 14.70 12.70
N ARG A 5 -8.55 14.67 13.02
CA ARG A 5 -7.71 15.87 13.00
C ARG A 5 -7.02 16.09 11.66
N VAL A 6 -7.02 17.33 11.16
CA VAL A 6 -6.33 17.73 9.93
C VAL A 6 -4.87 18.10 10.23
N GLN A 7 -3.94 17.49 9.50
CA GLN A 7 -2.52 17.86 9.55
C GLN A 7 -2.02 18.33 8.19
N SER A 8 -0.95 19.11 8.23
CA SER A 8 -0.15 19.49 7.07
C SER A 8 1.32 19.59 7.48
N MET A 9 2.18 20.03 6.57
CA MET A 9 3.61 20.06 6.73
C MET A 9 4.17 21.33 6.11
N ILE A 10 5.10 22.00 6.79
CA ILE A 10 5.84 23.12 6.19
C ILE A 10 6.79 22.62 5.11
N THR A 11 7.06 23.46 4.11
CA THR A 11 7.95 23.16 2.98
C THR A 11 9.23 23.99 3.00
N CYS A 12 9.27 25.06 3.77
CA CYS A 12 10.48 25.87 3.93
C CYS A 12 11.61 25.08 4.62
N ASP A 13 12.84 25.56 4.45
CA ASP A 13 14.00 24.99 5.14
C ASP A 13 13.83 25.19 6.65
N THR A 14 13.96 24.10 7.41
CA THR A 14 13.87 24.12 8.87
C THR A 14 15.01 24.90 9.51
N MET A 15 16.11 25.15 8.80
CA MET A 15 17.16 26.05 9.26
C MET A 15 16.79 27.54 9.14
N ASP A 16 15.76 27.88 8.37
CA ASP A 16 15.15 29.22 8.38
C ASP A 16 14.05 29.26 9.45
N THR A 17 14.45 29.66 10.65
CA THR A 17 13.57 29.73 11.83
C THR A 17 12.37 30.63 11.59
N GLU A 18 12.59 31.81 10.99
CA GLU A 18 11.52 32.79 10.80
C GLU A 18 10.52 32.32 9.75
N ALA A 19 11.00 31.80 8.62
CA ALA A 19 10.13 31.22 7.60
C ALA A 19 9.34 30.02 8.16
N SER A 20 9.97 29.17 8.97
CA SER A 20 9.32 28.03 9.61
C SER A 20 8.20 28.45 10.57
N ILE A 21 8.44 29.50 11.36
CA ILE A 21 7.42 30.08 12.25
C ILE A 21 6.27 30.64 11.41
N GLN A 22 6.56 31.47 10.41
CA GLN A 22 5.57 32.14 9.58
C GLN A 22 4.69 31.13 8.83
N GLN A 23 5.28 30.14 8.14
CA GLN A 23 4.53 29.13 7.40
C GLN A 23 3.71 28.22 8.34
N THR A 24 4.19 27.95 9.55
CA THR A 24 3.42 27.20 10.56
C THR A 24 2.19 27.98 11.02
N ILE A 25 2.31 29.29 11.24
CA ILE A 25 1.18 30.17 11.58
C ILE A 25 0.17 30.21 10.44
N GLU A 26 0.62 30.36 9.19
CA GLU A 26 -0.25 30.35 8.02
C GLU A 26 -1.04 29.05 7.88
N LEU A 27 -0.41 27.90 8.16
CA LEU A 27 -1.10 26.62 8.20
C LEU A 27 -2.12 26.56 9.33
N ALA A 28 -1.77 27.03 10.53
CA ALA A 28 -2.69 27.07 11.67
C ALA A 28 -3.92 27.96 11.37
N ASP A 29 -3.71 29.13 10.75
CA ASP A 29 -4.76 30.07 10.35
C ASP A 29 -5.67 29.51 9.25
N ALA A 30 -5.13 28.70 8.33
CA ALA A 30 -5.92 27.93 7.37
C ALA A 30 -6.75 26.81 8.04
N GLY A 31 -6.50 26.53 9.32
CA GLY A 31 -7.16 25.53 10.15
C GLY A 31 -6.50 24.16 10.09
N CYS A 32 -5.18 24.12 9.92
CA CYS A 32 -4.36 22.96 10.26
C CYS A 32 -4.31 22.80 11.79
N GLU A 33 -4.55 21.59 12.29
CA GLU A 33 -4.62 21.33 13.73
C GLU A 33 -3.33 20.74 14.30
N ILE A 34 -2.46 20.19 13.43
CA ILE A 34 -1.16 19.63 13.78
C ILE A 34 -0.20 19.91 12.63
N VAL A 35 0.92 20.59 12.90
CA VAL A 35 1.89 20.97 11.85
C VAL A 35 3.14 20.12 11.96
N ARG A 36 3.56 19.54 10.82
CA ARG A 36 4.79 18.75 10.73
C ARG A 36 5.94 19.59 10.15
N ILE A 37 7.13 19.38 10.71
CA ILE A 37 8.38 20.06 10.34
C ILE A 37 9.43 18.99 10.05
N THR A 38 10.13 19.09 8.92
CA THR A 38 11.20 18.14 8.59
C THR A 38 12.41 18.38 9.48
N ALA A 39 13.05 17.33 9.98
CA ALA A 39 14.28 17.48 10.76
C ALA A 39 15.29 16.39 10.36
N PRO A 40 15.91 16.50 9.17
CA PRO A 40 16.72 15.43 8.61
C PRO A 40 18.06 15.23 9.36
N SER A 41 18.58 16.26 10.03
CA SER A 41 19.82 16.20 10.81
C SER A 41 19.62 16.64 12.26
N VAL A 42 20.63 16.38 13.09
CA VAL A 42 20.69 16.87 14.48
C VAL A 42 20.68 18.41 14.53
N LYS A 43 21.24 19.07 13.50
CA LYS A 43 21.25 20.54 13.43
C LYS A 43 19.83 21.08 13.23
N ASP A 44 19.07 20.50 12.30
CA ASP A 44 17.66 20.85 12.08
C ASP A 44 16.84 20.56 13.35
N ALA A 45 17.07 19.40 13.96
CA ALA A 45 16.39 19.00 15.20
C ALA A 45 16.64 19.97 16.36
N ARG A 46 17.86 20.53 16.50
CA ARG A 46 18.15 21.59 17.48
C ARG A 46 17.40 22.88 17.17
N ASN A 47 17.27 23.23 15.89
CA ASN A 47 16.59 24.47 15.50
C ASN A 47 15.09 24.45 15.84
N LEU A 48 14.50 23.25 16.04
CA LEU A 48 13.12 23.11 16.53
C LEU A 48 12.90 23.81 17.87
N GLU A 49 13.92 23.93 18.73
CA GLU A 49 13.83 24.71 19.98
C GLU A 49 13.42 26.16 19.68
N HIS A 50 14.11 26.80 18.73
CA HIS A 50 13.87 28.19 18.37
C HIS A 50 12.54 28.37 17.64
N ILE A 51 12.18 27.43 16.76
CA ILE A 51 10.91 27.46 16.03
C ILE A 51 9.73 27.32 17.01
N VAL A 52 9.74 26.29 17.86
CA VAL A 52 8.65 26.05 18.82
C VAL A 52 8.55 27.20 19.81
N LYS A 53 9.67 27.69 20.34
CA LYS A 53 9.68 28.87 21.21
C LYS A 53 9.06 30.09 20.53
N GLY A 54 9.49 30.41 19.30
CA GLY A 54 8.96 31.53 18.53
C GLY A 54 7.47 31.41 18.21
N LEU A 55 6.97 30.19 17.96
CA LEU A 55 5.54 29.94 17.81
C LEU A 55 4.76 30.26 19.09
N ARG A 56 5.24 29.80 20.25
CA ARG A 56 4.59 30.09 21.54
C ARG A 56 4.63 31.58 21.88
N GLU A 57 5.74 32.26 21.61
CA GLU A 57 5.87 33.72 21.80
C GLU A 57 4.88 34.52 20.92
N ARG A 58 4.53 34.01 19.74
CA ARG A 58 3.51 34.60 18.85
C ARG A 58 2.09 34.13 19.14
N GLY A 59 1.88 33.37 20.23
CA GLY A 59 0.56 32.85 20.61
C GLY A 59 0.05 31.69 19.75
N CYS A 60 0.88 31.13 18.87
CA CYS A 60 0.53 29.94 18.09
C CYS A 60 0.81 28.68 18.91
N ASN A 61 -0.26 28.00 19.35
CA ASN A 61 -0.20 26.79 20.18
C ASN A 61 -0.44 25.49 19.39
N VAL A 62 -0.30 25.52 18.06
CA VAL A 62 -0.47 24.32 17.25
C VAL A 62 0.58 23.26 17.66
N PRO A 63 0.18 22.00 17.89
CA PRO A 63 1.10 20.90 18.14
C PRO A 63 2.04 20.70 16.95
N THR A 64 3.33 20.56 17.26
CA THR A 64 4.39 20.40 16.27
C THR A 64 4.88 18.96 16.23
N VAL A 65 5.16 18.48 15.01
CA VAL A 65 5.64 17.12 14.77
C VAL A 65 6.98 17.17 14.06
N ALA A 66 8.02 16.58 14.63
CA ALA A 66 9.30 16.41 13.92
C ALA A 66 9.24 15.19 12.98
N ASP A 67 9.54 15.39 11.69
CA ASP A 67 9.59 14.34 10.68
C ASP A 67 11.02 13.79 10.51
N ILE A 68 11.31 12.67 11.19
CA ILE A 68 12.63 12.05 11.16
C ILE A 68 12.62 10.83 10.24
N HIS A 69 13.59 10.76 9.34
CA HIS A 69 13.70 9.69 8.36
C HIS A 69 14.82 8.68 8.64
N PHE A 70 16.01 9.13 9.08
CA PHE A 70 17.22 8.28 9.03
C PHE A 70 18.08 8.22 10.30
N LYS A 71 17.99 9.21 11.21
CA LYS A 71 18.98 9.37 12.29
C LYS A 71 18.33 9.28 13.68
N PRO A 72 18.59 8.21 14.44
CA PRO A 72 18.15 8.11 15.85
C PRO A 72 18.59 9.30 16.70
N ASP A 73 19.80 9.82 16.50
CA ASP A 73 20.31 10.98 17.24
C ASP A 73 19.50 12.25 16.96
N ALA A 74 19.03 12.43 15.72
CA ALA A 74 18.16 13.54 15.36
C ALA A 74 16.77 13.38 15.98
N ALA A 75 16.25 12.15 16.06
CA ALA A 75 14.97 11.88 16.75
C ALA A 75 15.06 12.17 18.25
N MET A 76 16.14 11.76 18.89
CA MET A 76 16.39 12.03 20.31
C MET A 76 16.50 13.53 20.58
N GLU A 77 17.19 14.26 19.70
CA GLU A 77 17.31 15.70 19.80
C GLU A 77 15.95 16.39 19.60
N ALA A 78 15.22 16.03 18.54
CA ALA A 78 13.92 16.62 18.22
C ALA A 78 12.89 16.41 19.33
N ALA A 79 12.86 15.21 19.93
CA ALA A 79 11.93 14.86 21.01
C ALA A 79 12.05 15.77 22.26
N LYS A 80 13.13 16.55 22.40
CA LYS A 80 13.27 17.54 23.47
C LYS A 80 12.37 18.76 23.27
N TRP A 81 11.98 19.04 22.04
CA TRP A 81 11.45 20.34 21.63
C TRP A 81 10.01 20.30 21.10
N VAL A 82 9.58 19.16 20.54
CA VAL A 82 8.26 19.00 19.90
C VAL A 82 7.32 18.09 20.69
N GLU A 83 6.01 18.22 20.46
CA GLU A 83 4.99 17.39 21.10
C GLU A 83 4.92 15.97 20.51
N LYS A 84 5.45 15.76 19.30
CA LYS A 84 5.43 14.46 18.63
C LYS A 84 6.61 14.23 17.70
N VAL A 85 7.13 13.01 17.66
CA VAL A 85 8.12 12.59 16.66
C VAL A 85 7.54 11.58 15.69
N ARG A 86 7.84 11.68 14.40
CA ARG A 86 7.62 10.59 13.43
C ARG A 86 8.92 9.83 13.25
N ILE A 87 8.82 8.51 13.34
CA ILE A 87 9.86 7.57 12.92
C ILE A 87 9.41 6.75 11.70
N ASN A 88 10.38 6.30 10.91
CA ASN A 88 10.17 5.37 9.81
C ASN A 88 10.91 4.05 10.11
N PRO A 89 10.19 2.96 10.41
CA PRO A 89 10.78 1.66 10.73
C PRO A 89 11.83 1.16 9.74
N GLY A 90 11.62 1.38 8.44
CA GLY A 90 12.47 0.80 7.41
C GLY A 90 13.87 1.43 7.30
N ASN A 91 14.06 2.64 7.84
CA ASN A 91 15.33 3.38 7.76
C ASN A 91 15.90 3.78 9.14
N TYR A 92 15.22 3.45 10.24
CA TYR A 92 15.62 3.91 11.58
C TYR A 92 16.90 3.20 12.09
N ALA A 93 16.98 1.88 11.92
CA ALA A 93 18.12 1.08 12.38
C ALA A 93 18.97 0.51 11.23
N ASP A 94 18.41 0.44 10.03
CA ASP A 94 18.97 -0.32 8.92
C ASP A 94 19.76 0.58 7.97
N SER A 95 21.02 0.22 7.73
CA SER A 95 21.72 0.64 6.52
C SER A 95 21.34 -0.36 5.43
N LYS A 96 20.59 0.05 4.41
CA LYS A 96 20.31 -0.80 3.23
C LYS A 96 21.65 -1.27 2.67
N LYS A 97 21.96 -2.54 2.84
CA LYS A 97 23.21 -3.11 2.35
C LYS A 97 22.95 -3.98 1.13
N PHE A 98 21.74 -4.50 0.90
CA PHE A 98 21.42 -5.42 -0.21
C PHE A 98 22.46 -6.55 -0.39
N VAL A 99 23.29 -6.84 0.62
CA VAL A 99 24.37 -7.83 0.56
C VAL A 99 23.83 -9.23 0.84
N ILE A 100 22.79 -9.32 1.68
CA ILE A 100 22.18 -10.58 2.10
C ILE A 100 21.04 -10.92 1.13
N ARG A 101 21.14 -12.06 0.44
CA ARG A 101 20.14 -12.51 -0.52
C ARG A 101 18.92 -13.14 0.14
N GLU A 102 19.13 -13.86 1.25
CA GLU A 102 18.08 -14.47 2.06
C GLU A 102 18.47 -14.41 3.53
N TYR A 103 17.57 -13.94 4.39
CA TYR A 103 17.77 -13.89 5.83
C TYR A 103 17.33 -15.20 6.46
N THR A 104 18.21 -15.84 7.25
CA THR A 104 17.78 -16.92 8.14
C THR A 104 16.95 -16.37 9.30
N ASP A 105 16.22 -17.24 10.01
CA ASP A 105 15.44 -16.82 11.19
C ASP A 105 16.31 -16.23 12.29
N GLU A 106 17.52 -16.76 12.49
CA GLU A 106 18.49 -16.25 13.45
C GLU A 106 18.99 -14.85 13.06
N GLN A 107 19.26 -14.63 11.77
CA GLN A 107 19.68 -13.31 11.27
C GLN A 107 18.57 -12.28 11.41
N TYR A 108 17.32 -12.68 11.15
CA TYR A 108 16.17 -11.81 11.35
C TYR A 108 15.98 -11.43 12.81
N ALA A 109 16.09 -12.42 13.72
CA ALA A 109 16.01 -12.18 15.17
C ALA A 109 17.14 -11.26 15.67
N ALA A 110 18.35 -11.40 15.12
CA ALA A 110 19.47 -10.53 15.45
C ALA A 110 19.22 -9.06 15.03
N GLU A 111 18.64 -8.82 13.85
CA GLU A 111 18.27 -7.45 13.44
C GLU A 111 17.16 -6.87 14.33
N LEU A 112 16.18 -7.69 14.75
CA LEU A 112 15.17 -7.26 15.72
C LEU A 112 15.80 -6.83 17.06
N ALA A 113 16.77 -7.59 17.58
CA ALA A 113 17.48 -7.24 18.80
C ALA A 113 18.24 -5.91 18.65
N ARG A 114 18.88 -5.68 17.50
CA ARG A 114 19.57 -4.42 17.19
C ARG A 114 18.61 -3.24 17.09
N ILE A 115 17.45 -3.42 16.43
CA ILE A 115 16.40 -2.39 16.38
C ILE A 115 15.97 -2.03 17.79
N ARG A 116 15.72 -3.04 18.64
CA ARG A 116 15.34 -2.84 20.04
C ARG A 116 16.37 -2.00 20.79
N GLU A 117 17.66 -2.31 20.68
CA GLU A 117 18.73 -1.55 21.33
C GLU A 117 18.75 -0.08 20.90
N ARG A 118 18.55 0.19 19.59
CA ARG A 118 18.60 1.56 19.04
C ARG A 118 17.31 2.35 19.23
N PHE A 119 16.17 1.68 19.32
CA PHE A 119 14.85 2.31 19.41
C PHE A 119 14.42 2.56 20.86
N SER A 120 14.72 1.63 21.78
CA SER A 120 14.33 1.72 23.19
C SER A 120 14.73 3.03 23.88
N PRO A 121 15.93 3.62 23.63
CA PRO A 121 16.28 4.91 24.23
C PRO A 121 15.29 6.02 23.88
N LEU A 122 14.90 6.12 22.61
CA LEU A 122 13.93 7.12 22.15
C LEU A 122 12.55 6.87 22.77
N VAL A 123 12.11 5.60 22.80
CA VAL A 123 10.82 5.24 23.41
C VAL A 123 10.78 5.62 24.89
N ASN A 124 11.80 5.25 25.65
CA ASN A 124 11.89 5.58 27.08
C ASN A 124 11.91 7.09 27.31
N PHE A 125 12.63 7.84 26.46
CA PHE A 125 12.66 9.30 26.53
C PHE A 125 11.27 9.90 26.24
N CYS A 126 10.59 9.43 25.19
CA CYS A 126 9.24 9.89 24.84
C CYS A 126 8.24 9.56 25.96
N LYS A 127 8.31 8.35 26.54
CA LYS A 127 7.49 7.95 27.69
C LYS A 127 7.68 8.87 28.89
N GLN A 128 8.93 9.14 29.26
CA GLN A 128 9.25 9.99 30.42
C GLN A 128 8.77 11.44 30.24
N ARG A 129 8.74 11.93 29.00
CA ARG A 129 8.41 13.31 28.67
C ARG A 129 6.97 13.53 28.21
N GLY A 130 6.19 12.45 28.04
CA GLY A 130 4.83 12.52 27.49
C GLY A 130 4.81 12.97 26.03
N ILE A 131 5.84 12.63 25.25
CA ILE A 131 5.93 12.96 23.82
C ILE A 131 5.29 11.84 23.02
N ALA A 132 4.41 12.19 22.07
CA ALA A 132 3.77 11.21 21.22
C ALA A 132 4.72 10.72 20.10
N MET A 133 4.43 9.55 19.54
CA MET A 133 5.18 9.02 18.40
C MET A 133 4.25 8.67 17.23
N ARG A 134 4.74 8.81 16.01
CA ARG A 134 4.15 8.16 14.84
C ARG A 134 5.10 7.10 14.31
N ILE A 135 4.67 5.84 14.35
CA ILE A 135 5.34 4.71 13.72
C ILE A 135 4.79 4.62 12.29
N GLY A 136 5.53 5.19 11.35
CA GLY A 136 5.02 5.40 9.99
C GLY A 136 5.82 4.68 8.92
N THR A 137 5.26 3.59 8.40
CA THR A 137 5.81 2.83 7.28
C THR A 137 5.42 3.46 5.96
N ASN A 138 6.40 3.63 5.07
CA ASN A 138 6.18 4.01 3.68
C ASN A 138 6.52 2.82 2.78
N HIS A 139 5.67 2.54 1.80
CA HIS A 139 5.84 1.44 0.84
C HIS A 139 7.22 1.47 0.15
N GLY A 140 7.65 2.62 -0.38
CA GLY A 140 8.96 2.77 -1.03
C GLY A 140 10.19 2.74 -0.11
N SER A 141 10.03 2.59 1.20
CA SER A 141 11.15 2.60 2.16
C SER A 141 11.10 1.45 3.16
N LEU A 142 10.57 0.29 2.78
CA LEU A 142 10.71 -0.92 3.58
C LEU A 142 12.20 -1.30 3.73
N SER A 143 12.53 -1.90 4.87
CA SER A 143 13.87 -2.40 5.15
C SER A 143 14.17 -3.69 4.40
N ASP A 144 15.46 -3.97 4.21
CA ASP A 144 15.93 -5.18 3.51
C ASP A 144 15.38 -6.46 4.15
N ARG A 145 15.35 -6.55 5.50
CA ARG A 145 14.79 -7.72 6.22
C ARG A 145 13.30 -7.95 5.93
N ILE A 146 12.53 -6.86 5.85
CA ILE A 146 11.08 -6.91 5.64
C ILE A 146 10.79 -7.27 4.18
N LEU A 147 11.52 -6.64 3.24
CA LEU A 147 11.43 -6.95 1.83
C LEU A 147 11.79 -8.42 1.55
N ASN A 148 12.81 -8.96 2.22
CA ASN A 148 13.20 -10.35 2.04
C ASN A 148 12.14 -11.33 2.57
N ARG A 149 11.59 -11.07 3.76
CA ARG A 149 10.64 -11.99 4.42
C ARG A 149 9.21 -11.90 3.90
N TYR A 150 8.72 -10.69 3.65
CA TYR A 150 7.32 -10.42 3.34
C TYR A 150 7.11 -9.81 1.95
N GLY A 151 8.19 -9.46 1.23
CA GLY A 151 8.13 -8.77 -0.04
C GLY A 151 7.70 -7.31 0.10
N ASP A 152 7.59 -6.65 -1.06
CA ASP A 152 7.06 -5.29 -1.18
C ASP A 152 5.52 -5.28 -1.15
N THR A 153 4.94 -5.71 -0.02
CA THR A 153 3.52 -6.04 0.12
C THR A 153 2.85 -5.26 1.26
N PRO A 154 1.50 -5.17 1.27
CA PRO A 154 0.76 -4.67 2.43
C PRO A 154 1.13 -5.36 3.73
N LEU A 155 1.37 -6.69 3.71
CA LEU A 155 1.81 -7.45 4.87
C LEU A 155 3.18 -6.98 5.37
N GLY A 156 4.14 -6.79 4.46
CA GLY A 156 5.46 -6.25 4.82
C GLY A 156 5.37 -4.87 5.48
N MET A 157 4.48 -4.00 4.99
CA MET A 157 4.25 -2.69 5.62
C MET A 157 3.72 -2.80 7.05
N VAL A 158 2.75 -3.70 7.27
CA VAL A 158 2.12 -3.93 8.56
C VAL A 158 3.12 -4.52 9.56
N GLU A 159 3.83 -5.59 9.19
CA GLU A 159 4.82 -6.21 10.08
C GLU A 159 5.95 -5.25 10.43
N SER A 160 6.41 -4.44 9.48
CA SER A 160 7.43 -3.42 9.75
C SER A 160 7.02 -2.44 10.86
N ALA A 161 5.75 -2.03 10.91
CA ALA A 161 5.27 -1.17 11.98
C ALA A 161 5.01 -1.93 13.29
N LEU A 162 4.45 -3.14 13.22
CA LEU A 162 4.15 -3.96 14.39
C LEU A 162 5.41 -4.35 15.16
N GLU A 163 6.54 -4.56 14.50
CA GLU A 163 7.83 -4.79 15.17
C GLU A 163 8.23 -3.65 16.09
N PHE A 164 8.12 -2.40 15.63
CA PHE A 164 8.41 -1.23 16.44
C PHE A 164 7.36 -1.03 17.53
N ALA A 165 6.09 -1.28 17.24
CA ALA A 165 5.01 -1.16 18.23
C ALA A 165 5.15 -2.19 19.37
N ARG A 166 5.56 -3.42 19.06
CA ARG A 166 5.86 -4.46 20.08
C ARG A 166 6.96 -3.98 21.02
N ILE A 167 8.06 -3.42 20.49
CA ILE A 167 9.15 -2.85 21.31
C ILE A 167 8.63 -1.70 22.19
N ALA A 168 7.80 -0.82 21.64
CA ALA A 168 7.19 0.28 22.40
C ALA A 168 6.35 -0.22 23.59
N ARG A 169 5.53 -1.25 23.35
CA ARG A 169 4.67 -1.85 24.38
C ARG A 169 5.43 -2.66 25.43
N GLU A 170 6.55 -3.30 25.07
CA GLU A 170 7.38 -4.03 26.04
C GLU A 170 7.93 -3.11 27.15
N VAL A 171 8.11 -1.82 26.86
CA VAL A 171 8.48 -0.80 27.85
C VAL A 171 7.27 0.02 28.32
N ASP A 172 6.05 -0.47 28.06
CA ASP A 172 4.78 0.12 28.49
C ASP A 172 4.62 1.58 28.00
N TYR A 173 5.00 1.83 26.75
CA TYR A 173 4.75 3.09 26.06
C TYR A 173 3.63 2.93 25.04
N HIS A 174 2.57 3.73 25.20
CA HIS A 174 1.32 3.61 24.43
C HIS A 174 0.96 4.89 23.65
N ASP A 175 1.73 5.98 23.77
CA ASP A 175 1.42 7.26 23.12
C ASP A 175 1.87 7.30 21.65
N PHE A 176 1.49 6.28 20.86
CA PHE A 176 1.87 6.19 19.46
C PHE A 176 0.69 6.02 18.50
N VAL A 177 0.95 6.42 17.24
CA VAL A 177 0.01 6.43 16.12
C VAL A 177 0.63 5.70 14.94
N PHE A 178 -0.14 4.93 14.18
CA PHE A 178 0.36 4.27 12.97
C PHE A 178 0.12 5.09 11.70
N SER A 179 0.94 4.85 10.67
CA SER A 179 0.61 5.21 9.30
C SER A 179 1.20 4.22 8.29
N MET A 180 0.46 3.95 7.22
CA MET A 180 0.80 3.01 6.13
C MET A 180 0.70 3.71 4.79
N LYS A 181 1.66 4.59 4.47
CA LYS A 181 1.57 5.41 3.25
C LYS A 181 2.11 4.66 2.04
N ALA A 182 1.38 4.73 0.94
CA ALA A 182 1.81 4.27 -0.38
C ALA A 182 1.38 5.28 -1.45
N SER A 183 2.11 5.34 -2.56
CA SER A 183 1.73 6.15 -3.72
C SER A 183 0.63 5.48 -4.54
N ASN A 184 0.44 4.16 -4.43
CA ASN A 184 -0.70 3.47 -5.00
C ASN A 184 -1.84 3.39 -3.96
N PRO A 185 -3.00 4.02 -4.18
CA PRO A 185 -4.13 3.97 -3.25
C PRO A 185 -4.59 2.54 -2.93
N LYS A 186 -4.49 1.59 -3.87
CA LYS A 186 -4.91 0.19 -3.64
C LYS A 186 -4.04 -0.47 -2.57
N ILE A 187 -2.73 -0.27 -2.62
CA ILE A 187 -1.78 -0.80 -1.63
C ILE A 187 -2.00 -0.14 -0.28
N MET A 188 -2.17 1.18 -0.26
CA MET A 188 -2.47 1.93 0.96
C MET A 188 -3.74 1.40 1.65
N ILE A 189 -4.85 1.30 0.92
CA ILE A 189 -6.13 0.82 1.45
C ILE A 189 -5.99 -0.60 2.01
N ALA A 190 -5.36 -1.50 1.27
CA ALA A 190 -5.13 -2.87 1.72
C ALA A 190 -4.28 -2.93 3.00
N ALA A 191 -3.22 -2.12 3.09
CA ALA A 191 -2.33 -2.08 4.25
C ALA A 191 -3.02 -1.57 5.52
N TYR A 192 -3.84 -0.51 5.43
CA TYR A 192 -4.59 -0.01 6.60
C TYR A 192 -5.66 -1.01 7.05
N ARG A 193 -6.41 -1.61 6.13
CA ARG A 193 -7.41 -2.63 6.47
C ARG A 193 -6.77 -3.85 7.13
N LEU A 194 -5.64 -4.31 6.59
CA LEU A 194 -4.86 -5.40 7.19
C LEU A 194 -4.31 -5.03 8.56
N LEU A 195 -3.79 -3.80 8.73
CA LEU A 195 -3.34 -3.32 10.03
C LEU A 195 -4.45 -3.40 11.07
N VAL A 196 -5.65 -2.88 10.76
CA VAL A 196 -6.80 -2.93 11.68
C VAL A 196 -7.18 -4.37 12.03
N ALA A 197 -7.17 -5.28 11.05
CA ALA A 197 -7.41 -6.70 11.29
C ALA A 197 -6.37 -7.30 12.25
N ARG A 198 -5.07 -7.05 12.02
CA ARG A 198 -3.99 -7.52 12.90
C ARG A 198 -4.07 -6.94 14.31
N LEU A 199 -4.39 -5.65 14.44
CA LEU A 199 -4.58 -5.01 15.74
C LEU A 199 -5.74 -5.65 16.50
N THR A 200 -6.84 -5.97 15.81
CA THR A 200 -7.99 -6.68 16.39
C THR A 200 -7.61 -8.09 16.86
N GLU A 201 -6.80 -8.82 16.08
CA GLU A 201 -6.28 -10.15 16.46
C GLU A 201 -5.36 -10.10 17.68
N LEU A 202 -4.55 -9.04 17.81
CA LEU A 202 -3.60 -8.89 18.93
C LEU A 202 -4.28 -8.60 20.27
N GLY A 203 -5.48 -8.01 20.26
CA GLY A 203 -6.29 -7.84 21.45
C GLY A 203 -7.05 -6.51 21.50
N PRO A 204 -8.02 -6.38 22.42
CA PRO A 204 -8.84 -5.17 22.55
C PRO A 204 -8.06 -3.91 22.96
N ASP A 205 -6.86 -4.08 23.52
CA ASP A 205 -5.95 -3.04 23.98
C ASP A 205 -4.92 -2.61 22.91
N TRP A 206 -5.03 -3.13 21.68
CA TRP A 206 -4.24 -2.73 20.51
C TRP A 206 -4.98 -1.71 19.63
N ASN A 207 -5.72 -0.80 20.25
CA ASN A 207 -6.61 0.19 19.62
C ASN A 207 -5.92 1.55 19.37
N TYR A 208 -4.80 1.54 18.64
CA TYR A 208 -4.01 2.75 18.38
C TYR A 208 -4.56 3.61 17.24
N PRO A 209 -4.43 4.96 17.32
CA PRO A 209 -4.89 5.85 16.26
C PRO A 209 -4.13 5.66 14.93
N LEU A 210 -4.80 6.00 13.84
CA LEU A 210 -4.31 5.86 12.47
C LEU A 210 -4.24 7.23 11.77
N HIS A 211 -3.03 7.60 11.36
CA HIS A 211 -2.80 8.76 10.50
C HIS A 211 -2.86 8.34 9.03
N LEU A 212 -3.85 8.82 8.28
CA LEU A 212 -4.01 8.55 6.85
C LEU A 212 -3.30 9.58 5.98
N GLY A 213 -2.79 9.13 4.84
CA GLY A 213 -2.39 10.02 3.75
C GLY A 213 -1.77 9.25 2.61
N VAL A 214 -2.10 9.64 1.38
CA VAL A 214 -1.41 9.16 0.18
C VAL A 214 -0.07 9.91 0.10
N THR A 215 1.01 9.19 -0.20
CA THR A 215 2.31 9.82 -0.50
C THR A 215 2.41 10.06 -2.00
N GLU A 216 3.11 11.12 -2.42
CA GLU A 216 3.32 11.42 -3.86
C GLU A 216 1.99 11.42 -4.63
N ALA A 217 1.02 12.21 -4.15
CA ALA A 217 -0.29 12.25 -4.80
C ALA A 217 -0.20 12.93 -6.18
N GLY A 218 0.75 13.84 -6.37
CA GLY A 218 0.95 14.62 -7.58
C GLY A 218 0.49 16.07 -7.38
N GLU A 219 0.13 16.72 -8.49
CA GLU A 219 -0.36 18.11 -8.50
C GLU A 219 -1.83 18.19 -8.89
N GLY A 220 -2.49 19.28 -8.55
CA GLY A 220 -3.78 19.65 -9.09
C GLY A 220 -4.90 18.65 -8.79
N GLU A 221 -5.71 18.37 -9.81
CA GLU A 221 -6.91 17.56 -9.71
C GLU A 221 -6.59 16.07 -9.50
N ASP A 222 -5.58 15.53 -10.20
CA ASP A 222 -5.16 14.14 -10.08
C ASP A 222 -4.77 13.79 -8.63
N ALA A 223 -4.03 14.68 -7.98
CA ALA A 223 -3.63 14.51 -6.59
C ALA A 223 -4.82 14.51 -5.62
N ARG A 224 -5.83 15.34 -5.89
CA ARG A 224 -7.06 15.42 -5.09
C ARG A 224 -7.91 14.18 -5.28
N ILE A 225 -8.09 13.72 -6.52
CA ILE A 225 -8.81 12.49 -6.85
C ILE A 225 -8.12 11.30 -6.19
N LYS A 226 -6.80 11.19 -6.32
CA LYS A 226 -6.01 10.10 -5.74
C LYS A 226 -6.07 10.10 -4.22
N SER A 227 -6.02 11.28 -3.60
CA SER A 227 -6.21 11.45 -2.14
C SER A 227 -7.63 11.09 -1.72
N ALA A 228 -8.66 11.48 -2.47
CA ALA A 228 -10.04 11.13 -2.21
C ALA A 228 -10.28 9.61 -2.31
N ILE A 229 -9.67 8.94 -3.29
CA ILE A 229 -9.73 7.47 -3.41
C ILE A 229 -9.04 6.83 -2.21
N GLY A 230 -7.81 7.20 -1.88
CA GLY A 230 -7.05 6.57 -0.80
C GLY A 230 -7.61 6.85 0.60
N ILE A 231 -7.72 8.13 0.95
CA ILE A 231 -8.17 8.58 2.27
C ILE A 231 -9.69 8.37 2.41
N GLY A 232 -10.48 8.81 1.42
CA GLY A 232 -11.94 8.76 1.49
C GLY A 232 -12.49 7.34 1.57
N SER A 233 -11.87 6.35 0.90
CA SER A 233 -12.28 4.95 1.05
C SER A 233 -12.09 4.44 2.47
N LEU A 234 -10.96 4.74 3.10
CA LEU A 234 -10.68 4.32 4.48
C LEU A 234 -11.57 5.05 5.49
N LEU A 235 -11.79 6.35 5.31
CA LEU A 235 -12.72 7.08 6.17
C LEU A 235 -14.15 6.54 6.06
N ALA A 236 -14.58 6.10 4.86
CA ALA A 236 -15.87 5.44 4.67
C ALA A 236 -15.96 4.07 5.36
N ASP A 237 -14.84 3.38 5.55
CA ASP A 237 -14.76 2.15 6.36
C ASP A 237 -14.78 2.44 7.88
N GLY A 238 -14.74 3.72 8.29
CA GLY A 238 -14.57 4.12 9.69
C GLY A 238 -13.12 4.03 10.18
N ILE A 239 -12.15 3.96 9.27
CA ILE A 239 -10.71 3.86 9.57
C ILE A 239 -10.09 5.25 9.39
N GLY A 240 -9.47 5.79 10.44
CA GLY A 240 -8.67 7.02 10.38
C GLY A 240 -9.03 8.05 11.46
N ASP A 241 -8.03 8.49 12.21
CA ASP A 241 -8.18 9.42 13.34
C ASP A 241 -7.56 10.79 13.04
N THR A 242 -6.69 10.83 12.04
CA THR A 242 -6.08 12.06 11.55
C THR A 242 -5.64 11.87 10.11
N ILE A 243 -5.69 12.94 9.31
CA ILE A 243 -5.38 12.86 7.88
C ILE A 243 -4.41 13.95 7.47
N ARG A 244 -3.63 13.67 6.42
CA ARG A 244 -2.93 14.68 5.63
C ARG A 244 -3.10 14.34 4.15
N VAL A 245 -3.59 15.30 3.38
CA VAL A 245 -3.52 15.30 1.92
C VAL A 245 -2.13 15.78 1.55
N SER A 246 -1.39 15.08 0.69
CA SER A 246 -0.02 15.47 0.32
C SER A 246 -0.02 15.99 -1.13
N LEU A 247 -0.08 17.30 -1.31
CA LEU A 247 -0.02 17.95 -2.62
C LEU A 247 1.42 18.42 -2.91
N THR A 248 1.79 18.56 -4.17
CA THR A 248 3.04 19.24 -4.55
C THR A 248 2.91 20.77 -4.52
N GLU A 249 1.69 21.28 -4.45
CA GLU A 249 1.36 22.71 -4.29
C GLU A 249 1.70 23.23 -2.88
N ASP A 250 1.54 24.54 -2.65
CA ASP A 250 1.72 25.12 -1.32
C ASP A 250 0.80 24.46 -0.29
N SER A 251 1.39 24.09 0.86
CA SER A 251 0.75 23.33 1.93
C SER A 251 -0.63 23.83 2.41
N PRO A 252 -0.95 25.14 2.43
CA PRO A 252 -2.30 25.60 2.77
C PRO A 252 -3.40 25.02 1.86
N HIS A 253 -3.09 24.69 0.60
CA HIS A 253 -4.04 24.07 -0.33
C HIS A 253 -4.41 22.62 0.04
N GLU A 254 -3.62 21.96 0.89
CA GLU A 254 -3.93 20.62 1.42
C GLU A 254 -5.16 20.68 2.37
N ILE A 255 -5.32 21.78 3.09
CA ILE A 255 -6.29 21.91 4.21
C ILE A 255 -7.75 21.87 3.75
N PRO A 256 -8.19 22.64 2.74
CA PRO A 256 -9.57 22.58 2.26
C PRO A 256 -9.96 21.19 1.76
N VAL A 257 -9.04 20.48 1.09
CA VAL A 257 -9.28 19.11 0.59
C VAL A 257 -9.44 18.13 1.76
N ALA A 258 -8.58 18.21 2.77
CA ALA A 258 -8.69 17.39 3.96
C ALA A 258 -10.02 17.61 4.70
N LYS A 259 -10.41 18.88 4.91
CA LYS A 259 -11.68 19.24 5.54
C LYS A 259 -12.88 18.71 4.74
N ALA A 260 -12.88 18.89 3.42
CA ALA A 260 -13.94 18.40 2.55
C ALA A 260 -14.11 16.87 2.62
N LEU A 261 -13.02 16.11 2.72
CA LEU A 261 -13.08 14.66 2.90
C LEU A 261 -13.72 14.26 4.23
N ILE A 262 -13.36 14.93 5.33
CA ILE A 262 -13.94 14.67 6.66
C ILE A 262 -15.43 15.02 6.66
N GLU A 263 -15.80 16.21 6.16
CA GLU A 263 -17.20 16.65 6.09
C GLU A 263 -18.06 15.72 5.24
N SER A 264 -17.51 15.23 4.12
CA SER A 264 -18.21 14.29 3.23
C SER A 264 -18.64 13.02 3.97
N ILE A 265 -17.82 12.53 4.89
CA ILE A 265 -18.13 11.35 5.70
C ILE A 265 -19.12 11.68 6.82
N GLN A 266 -18.97 12.82 7.50
CA GLN A 266 -19.92 13.25 8.54
C GLN A 266 -21.35 13.45 8.00
N LYS A 267 -21.48 13.86 6.74
CA LYS A 267 -22.78 14.06 6.05
C LYS A 267 -23.42 12.75 5.59
N ARG A 268 -22.70 11.62 5.60
CA ARG A 268 -23.27 10.31 5.22
C ARG A 268 -24.08 9.75 6.37
N SER A 269 -25.24 9.18 6.07
CA SER A 269 -26.01 8.43 7.07
C SER A 269 -25.19 7.19 7.47
N ASN A 270 -24.70 7.17 8.71
CA ASN A 270 -24.11 5.97 9.34
C ASN A 270 -25.18 4.93 9.69
N ALA A 271 -26.15 4.71 8.79
CA ALA A 271 -27.01 3.54 8.89
C ALA A 271 -26.08 2.34 8.78
N GLN A 272 -25.72 1.76 9.93
CA GLN A 272 -25.07 0.46 10.00
C GLN A 272 -26.04 -0.51 9.33
N ARG A 273 -25.86 -0.70 8.02
CA ARG A 273 -26.48 -1.82 7.36
C ARG A 273 -25.78 -3.03 7.95
N PRO A 274 -26.50 -3.94 8.61
CA PRO A 274 -25.87 -5.16 9.09
C PRO A 274 -25.26 -5.84 7.85
N THR A 275 -23.93 -5.81 7.76
CA THR A 275 -23.23 -6.62 6.78
C THR A 275 -23.44 -8.05 7.24
N PRO A 276 -24.05 -8.94 6.42
CA PRO A 276 -24.10 -10.34 6.75
C PRO A 276 -22.66 -10.78 7.07
N ASN A 277 -22.45 -11.45 8.20
CA ASN A 277 -21.16 -12.04 8.51
C ASN A 277 -20.96 -13.23 7.55
N ALA A 278 -20.63 -12.90 6.31
CA ALA A 278 -20.41 -13.86 5.25
C ALA A 278 -19.04 -14.48 5.50
N GLN A 279 -19.02 -15.76 5.86
CA GLN A 279 -17.78 -16.50 5.92
C GLN A 279 -17.21 -16.55 4.50
N LEU A 280 -16.13 -15.82 4.27
CA LEU A 280 -15.44 -15.84 2.99
C LEU A 280 -14.73 -17.19 2.84
N SER A 281 -14.85 -17.81 1.65
CA SER A 281 -14.13 -19.03 1.31
C SER A 281 -12.64 -18.78 1.03
N PHE A 282 -12.16 -17.55 1.21
CA PHE A 282 -10.79 -17.11 0.95
C PHE A 282 -10.38 -16.04 1.97
N ASP A 283 -9.08 -15.93 2.21
CA ASP A 283 -8.52 -14.84 3.02
C ASP A 283 -8.42 -13.56 2.19
N PRO A 284 -9.12 -12.47 2.55
CA PRO A 284 -9.05 -11.20 1.81
C PRO A 284 -7.72 -10.46 1.96
N PHE A 285 -6.86 -10.87 2.90
CA PHE A 285 -5.57 -10.24 3.18
C PHE A 285 -4.37 -10.99 2.64
N SER A 286 -4.52 -12.28 2.35
CA SER A 286 -3.46 -13.10 1.77
C SER A 286 -3.72 -13.37 0.30
N TYR A 287 -2.71 -13.10 -0.53
CA TYR A 287 -2.74 -13.59 -1.90
C TYR A 287 -2.56 -15.11 -1.89
N GLN A 288 -3.60 -15.83 -2.28
CA GLN A 288 -3.50 -17.24 -2.62
C GLN A 288 -3.91 -17.39 -4.08
N ARG A 289 -3.00 -17.95 -4.88
CA ARG A 289 -3.35 -18.37 -6.23
C ARG A 289 -4.41 -19.45 -6.09
N ARG A 290 -5.61 -19.21 -6.65
CA ARG A 290 -6.68 -20.22 -6.62
C ARG A 290 -6.16 -21.49 -7.29
N ALA A 291 -6.30 -22.62 -6.59
CA ALA A 291 -6.00 -23.92 -7.17
C ALA A 291 -6.92 -24.10 -8.39
N THR A 292 -6.32 -24.38 -9.53
CA THR A 292 -7.02 -24.64 -10.78
C THR A 292 -6.46 -25.92 -11.35
N GLU A 293 -7.32 -26.74 -11.95
CA GLU A 293 -6.87 -27.92 -12.68
C GLU A 293 -6.14 -27.49 -13.95
N THR A 294 -5.13 -28.27 -14.32
CA THR A 294 -4.50 -28.17 -15.63
C THR A 294 -5.40 -28.82 -16.67
N ILE A 295 -5.65 -28.13 -17.77
CA ILE A 295 -6.37 -28.65 -18.92
C ILE A 295 -5.40 -28.81 -20.09
N SER A 296 -5.61 -29.82 -20.93
CA SER A 296 -4.85 -29.98 -22.18
C SER A 296 -5.71 -29.55 -23.35
N VAL A 297 -5.17 -28.67 -24.19
CA VAL A 297 -5.81 -28.19 -25.42
C VAL A 297 -4.95 -28.51 -26.64
N ALA A 298 -5.58 -28.51 -27.81
CA ALA A 298 -4.86 -28.66 -29.07
C ALA A 298 -3.93 -27.46 -29.31
N GLY A 299 -2.63 -27.73 -29.40
CA GLY A 299 -1.61 -26.77 -29.76
C GLY A 299 -1.15 -26.88 -31.21
N ILE A 300 -0.36 -25.91 -31.64
CA ILE A 300 0.24 -25.87 -32.97
C ILE A 300 1.38 -26.89 -33.02
N GLY A 301 1.27 -27.90 -33.88
CA GLY A 301 2.29 -28.93 -34.09
C GLY A 301 3.64 -28.37 -34.56
N SER A 302 4.71 -29.16 -34.37
CA SER A 302 6.08 -28.81 -34.75
C SER A 302 6.32 -28.71 -36.27
N SER A 303 5.43 -29.26 -37.10
CA SER A 303 5.42 -29.01 -38.54
C SER A 303 4.59 -27.76 -38.85
N ALA A 304 5.26 -26.69 -39.27
CA ALA A 304 4.65 -25.45 -39.75
C ALA A 304 3.96 -25.60 -41.12
N VAL A 305 3.31 -26.73 -41.38
CA VAL A 305 2.56 -26.99 -42.62
C VAL A 305 1.22 -27.59 -42.25
N ALA A 306 0.18 -26.83 -42.57
CA ALA A 306 -1.21 -27.22 -42.43
C ALA A 306 -1.46 -28.65 -42.94
N SER A 307 -1.91 -29.52 -42.05
CA SER A 307 -3.07 -30.34 -42.37
C SER A 307 -4.13 -30.03 -41.32
N ALA A 308 -5.02 -29.10 -41.66
CA ALA A 308 -6.32 -28.95 -41.04
C ALA A 308 -7.17 -30.20 -41.34
N LYS A 309 -6.79 -31.33 -40.74
CA LYS A 309 -7.69 -32.47 -40.58
C LYS A 309 -8.13 -32.45 -39.13
N ALA A 310 -9.44 -32.45 -38.92
CA ALA A 310 -10.09 -32.37 -37.60
C ALA A 310 -9.69 -33.52 -36.63
N ASP A 311 -8.95 -34.52 -37.12
CA ASP A 311 -8.63 -35.76 -36.42
C ASP A 311 -7.11 -35.98 -36.16
N ASP A 312 -6.24 -34.98 -36.41
CA ASP A 312 -4.84 -35.03 -35.94
C ASP A 312 -4.77 -34.36 -34.55
N PRO A 313 -4.47 -35.10 -33.46
CA PRO A 313 -4.56 -34.56 -32.10
C PRO A 313 -3.55 -33.43 -31.80
N GLY A 314 -2.61 -33.17 -32.71
CA GLY A 314 -1.62 -32.10 -32.59
C GLY A 314 -0.71 -32.25 -31.36
N GLN A 315 0.22 -31.31 -31.18
CA GLN A 315 0.93 -31.20 -29.91
C GLN A 315 -0.08 -30.71 -28.86
N GLN A 316 -0.31 -31.49 -27.81
CA GLN A 316 -1.14 -31.05 -26.67
C GLN A 316 -0.37 -30.00 -25.86
N VAL A 317 -1.03 -28.90 -25.53
CA VAL A 317 -0.48 -27.83 -24.70
C VAL A 317 -1.32 -27.71 -23.44
N ASN A 318 -0.65 -27.68 -22.29
CA ASN A 318 -1.30 -27.54 -21.00
C ASN A 318 -1.56 -26.06 -20.68
N LEU A 319 -2.77 -25.77 -20.20
CA LEU A 319 -3.22 -24.47 -19.70
C LEU A 319 -3.68 -24.61 -18.24
N GLY A 320 -3.63 -23.51 -17.50
CA GLY A 320 -4.13 -23.48 -16.13
C GLY A 320 -3.17 -24.09 -15.11
N GLY A 321 -3.61 -24.21 -13.85
CA GLY A 321 -2.76 -24.74 -12.78
C GLY A 321 -1.45 -23.98 -12.67
N THR A 322 -0.33 -24.67 -12.53
CA THR A 322 1.02 -24.07 -12.43
C THR A 322 1.67 -23.74 -13.77
N GLU A 323 0.96 -23.93 -14.89
CA GLU A 323 1.50 -23.68 -16.22
C GLU A 323 1.74 -22.18 -16.48
N LEU A 324 2.73 -21.89 -17.32
CA LEU A 324 3.00 -20.53 -17.81
C LEU A 324 1.88 -20.06 -18.75
N ILE A 325 1.72 -18.74 -18.83
CA ILE A 325 0.78 -18.13 -19.78
C ILE A 325 1.26 -18.46 -21.20
N ARG A 326 0.39 -19.08 -21.99
CA ARG A 326 0.65 -19.47 -23.38
C ARG A 326 0.30 -18.34 -24.34
N VAL A 327 0.97 -18.29 -25.49
CA VAL A 327 0.67 -17.32 -26.55
C VAL A 327 -0.42 -17.86 -27.48
N ILE A 328 -1.55 -17.17 -27.52
CA ILE A 328 -2.76 -17.61 -28.24
C ILE A 328 -3.14 -16.57 -29.30
N VAL A 329 -3.47 -17.04 -30.49
CA VAL A 329 -3.88 -16.19 -31.62
C VAL A 329 -5.13 -16.74 -32.29
N GLY A 330 -5.94 -15.87 -32.89
CA GLY A 330 -7.03 -16.30 -33.78
C GLY A 330 -6.49 -16.79 -35.13
N GLN A 331 -7.26 -17.62 -35.83
CA GLN A 331 -6.89 -18.25 -37.10
C GLN A 331 -6.43 -17.22 -38.14
N THR A 332 -7.15 -16.10 -38.28
CA THR A 332 -6.80 -15.03 -39.23
C THR A 332 -5.42 -14.42 -38.95
N ASN A 333 -5.04 -14.28 -37.67
CA ASN A 333 -3.73 -13.75 -37.30
C ASN A 333 -2.64 -14.80 -37.43
N PHE A 334 -2.96 -16.06 -37.13
CA PHE A 334 -2.07 -17.20 -37.38
C PHE A 334 -1.67 -17.28 -38.85
N ASP A 335 -2.63 -17.22 -39.78
CA ASP A 335 -2.37 -17.31 -41.23
C ASP A 335 -1.42 -16.21 -41.72
N LYS A 336 -1.56 -14.99 -41.17
CA LYS A 336 -0.67 -13.86 -41.50
C LYS A 336 0.77 -14.06 -41.03
N ILE A 337 0.97 -14.74 -39.90
CA ILE A 337 2.29 -14.89 -39.27
C ILE A 337 2.89 -16.28 -39.46
N ALA A 338 2.15 -17.24 -40.03
CA ALA A 338 2.55 -18.64 -40.18
C ALA A 338 3.96 -18.81 -40.78
N HIS A 339 4.28 -18.02 -41.81
CA HIS A 339 5.58 -18.04 -42.48
C HIS A 339 6.75 -17.47 -41.64
N LYS A 340 6.48 -16.78 -40.53
CA LYS A 340 7.47 -16.15 -39.63
C LYS A 340 7.60 -16.87 -38.28
N ILE A 341 6.72 -17.82 -37.96
CA ILE A 341 6.64 -18.48 -36.65
C ILE A 341 7.98 -19.01 -36.14
N ASN A 342 8.78 -19.62 -37.01
CA ASN A 342 10.09 -20.19 -36.63
C ASN A 342 11.14 -19.15 -36.22
N LYS A 343 10.87 -17.85 -36.43
CA LYS A 343 11.77 -16.73 -36.10
C LYS A 343 11.29 -15.91 -34.88
N MET A 344 10.21 -16.31 -34.22
CA MET A 344 9.54 -15.51 -33.17
C MET A 344 10.03 -15.79 -31.73
N GLY A 345 10.94 -16.75 -31.53
CA GLY A 345 11.48 -17.09 -30.21
C GLY A 345 10.36 -17.43 -29.21
N ASP A 346 10.46 -16.87 -28.01
CA ASP A 346 9.52 -17.10 -26.90
C ASP A 346 8.10 -16.56 -27.14
N TYR A 347 7.91 -15.72 -28.17
CA TYR A 347 6.60 -15.17 -28.55
C TYR A 347 5.88 -15.97 -29.63
N LYS A 348 6.40 -17.16 -29.96
CA LYS A 348 5.77 -18.05 -30.92
C LYS A 348 4.36 -18.42 -30.45
N PRO A 349 3.32 -18.25 -31.29
CA PRO A 349 2.00 -18.76 -30.96
C PRO A 349 2.03 -20.28 -30.73
N GLU A 350 1.43 -20.71 -29.62
CA GLU A 350 1.34 -22.11 -29.21
C GLU A 350 -0.05 -22.69 -29.48
N ILE A 351 -1.10 -21.85 -29.52
CA ILE A 351 -2.49 -22.27 -29.66
C ILE A 351 -3.21 -21.36 -30.68
N VAL A 352 -4.03 -21.97 -31.54
CA VAL A 352 -5.03 -21.26 -32.34
C VAL A 352 -6.37 -21.33 -31.60
N TYR A 353 -6.95 -20.17 -31.29
CA TYR A 353 -8.12 -20.05 -30.42
C TYR A 353 -9.30 -20.92 -30.88
N GLU A 354 -9.64 -20.88 -32.16
CA GLU A 354 -10.75 -21.61 -32.76
C GLU A 354 -10.58 -23.14 -32.67
N ASN A 355 -9.34 -23.61 -32.56
CA ASN A 355 -9.02 -25.04 -32.42
C ASN A 355 -8.91 -25.48 -30.95
N SER A 356 -8.87 -24.54 -30.00
CA SER A 356 -8.67 -24.82 -28.58
C SER A 356 -9.87 -25.44 -27.88
N LYS A 357 -11.07 -25.33 -28.48
CA LYS A 357 -12.38 -25.71 -27.89
C LYS A 357 -12.66 -25.01 -26.54
N VAL A 358 -12.02 -23.88 -26.27
CA VAL A 358 -12.32 -22.98 -25.14
C VAL A 358 -13.46 -22.04 -25.54
N ALA A 359 -14.42 -21.83 -24.63
CA ALA A 359 -15.53 -20.90 -24.83
C ALA A 359 -15.37 -19.66 -23.96
N GLU A 360 -15.80 -18.50 -24.45
CA GLU A 360 -15.90 -17.26 -23.68
C GLU A 360 -17.33 -17.08 -23.17
N VAL A 361 -17.48 -16.77 -21.89
CA VAL A 361 -18.78 -16.52 -21.26
C VAL A 361 -18.71 -15.30 -20.37
N ASP A 362 -19.71 -14.41 -20.50
CA ASP A 362 -19.90 -13.30 -19.56
C ASP A 362 -20.34 -13.89 -18.21
N PRO A 363 -19.57 -13.69 -17.12
CA PRO A 363 -19.95 -14.19 -15.80
C PRO A 363 -21.24 -13.58 -15.24
N LEU A 364 -21.79 -12.53 -15.86
CA LEU A 364 -23.06 -11.90 -15.50
C LEU A 364 -24.26 -12.43 -16.30
N ASP A 365 -24.04 -13.22 -17.36
CA ASP A 365 -25.10 -13.82 -18.18
C ASP A 365 -25.40 -15.25 -17.72
N GLU A 366 -26.35 -15.39 -16.79
CA GLU A 366 -26.80 -16.69 -16.28
C GLU A 366 -27.30 -17.64 -17.39
N GLY A 367 -27.86 -17.10 -18.47
CA GLY A 367 -28.35 -17.87 -19.60
C GLY A 367 -27.21 -18.44 -20.46
N ALA A 368 -26.12 -17.69 -20.62
CA ALA A 368 -24.90 -18.18 -21.26
C ALA A 368 -24.18 -19.22 -20.40
N ILE A 369 -24.09 -19.00 -19.08
CA ILE A 369 -23.52 -19.96 -18.13
C ILE A 369 -24.29 -21.28 -18.16
N ALA A 370 -25.63 -21.23 -18.13
CA ALA A 370 -26.47 -22.43 -18.14
C ALA A 370 -26.38 -23.26 -19.45
N LYS A 371 -25.92 -22.66 -20.55
CA LYS A 371 -25.72 -23.34 -21.84
C LYS A 371 -24.39 -24.09 -21.93
N ILE A 372 -23.46 -23.87 -21.00
CA ILE A 372 -22.21 -24.64 -20.93
C ILE A 372 -22.56 -26.10 -20.56
N LYS A 373 -22.43 -27.03 -21.50
CA LYS A 373 -22.67 -28.47 -21.29
C LYS A 373 -21.38 -29.28 -21.53
N GLY A 374 -20.87 -29.97 -20.51
CA GLY A 374 -19.65 -30.80 -20.59
C GLY A 374 -18.37 -30.07 -20.16
N PRO A 375 -17.18 -30.67 -20.29
CA PRO A 375 -15.89 -30.08 -19.88
C PRO A 375 -15.45 -29.01 -20.89
N LEU A 376 -16.27 -27.98 -21.07
CA LEU A 376 -15.92 -26.76 -21.78
C LEU A 376 -15.18 -25.85 -20.81
N THR A 377 -13.96 -25.48 -21.17
CA THR A 377 -13.21 -24.47 -20.43
C THR A 377 -13.83 -23.12 -20.76
N ALA A 378 -14.35 -22.43 -19.75
CA ALA A 378 -14.88 -21.09 -19.89
C ALA A 378 -13.84 -20.07 -19.43
N THR A 379 -13.68 -18.97 -20.17
CA THR A 379 -12.95 -17.79 -19.72
C THR A 379 -13.90 -16.59 -19.67
N ALA A 380 -13.62 -15.63 -18.77
CA ALA A 380 -14.43 -14.43 -18.65
C ALA A 380 -14.11 -13.48 -19.82
N LEU A 381 -15.12 -12.83 -20.37
CA LEU A 381 -14.93 -11.74 -21.34
C LEU A 381 -14.18 -10.58 -20.65
N ASP A 382 -12.86 -10.53 -20.85
CA ASP A 382 -12.03 -9.38 -20.51
C ASP A 382 -12.18 -8.35 -21.64
N ASP A 383 -13.27 -7.57 -21.64
CA ASP A 383 -13.24 -6.12 -21.91
C ASP A 383 -14.63 -5.49 -22.06
N TRP A 384 -14.70 -4.25 -21.56
CA TRP A 384 -15.72 -3.26 -21.88
C TRP A 384 -15.58 -2.77 -23.33
N GLY A 385 -15.75 -3.67 -24.29
CA GLY A 385 -16.14 -3.32 -25.66
C GLY A 385 -15.05 -3.02 -26.71
N GLN A 386 -13.74 -3.28 -26.49
CA GLN A 386 -12.75 -3.22 -27.59
C GLN A 386 -11.64 -4.27 -27.47
N SER A 387 -11.30 -4.88 -28.61
CA SER A 387 -10.35 -6.00 -28.76
C SER A 387 -8.87 -5.65 -28.54
N PRO A 388 -8.19 -6.40 -27.65
CA PRO A 388 -6.90 -7.04 -27.93
C PRO A 388 -7.02 -8.58 -27.79
N PRO A 389 -5.99 -9.39 -28.14
CA PRO A 389 -6.13 -10.85 -28.12
C PRO A 389 -6.29 -11.40 -26.68
N PRO A 390 -7.04 -12.50 -26.53
CA PRO A 390 -7.55 -13.00 -25.25
C PRO A 390 -6.47 -13.59 -24.33
N ARG A 391 -6.63 -13.37 -23.02
CA ARG A 391 -5.90 -14.10 -21.96
C ARG A 391 -6.76 -15.28 -21.52
N ILE A 392 -6.43 -16.50 -21.95
CA ILE A 392 -7.13 -17.69 -21.44
C ILE A 392 -6.69 -17.94 -19.99
N PHE A 393 -7.53 -17.51 -19.05
CA PHE A 393 -7.50 -18.00 -17.67
C PHE A 393 -8.49 -19.16 -17.55
N SER A 394 -8.01 -20.34 -17.19
CA SER A 394 -8.89 -21.44 -16.79
C SER A 394 -9.49 -21.12 -15.43
N ARG A 395 -10.78 -20.76 -15.38
CA ARG A 395 -11.58 -20.87 -14.15
C ARG A 395 -12.67 -21.92 -14.40
N ARG A 396 -12.68 -22.97 -13.59
CA ARG A 396 -13.91 -23.75 -13.38
C ARG A 396 -14.80 -22.91 -12.47
N PHE A 397 -16.06 -22.73 -12.86
CA PHE A 397 -17.11 -22.22 -11.99
C PHE A 397 -17.62 -23.33 -11.09
#